data_AF-A0A9D8L3D8-F1
#
_entry.id   AF-A0A9D8L3D8-F1
#
_cell.length_a   1.000
_cell.length_b   1.000
_cell.length_c   1.000
_cell.angle_alpha   90.00
_cell.angle_beta   90.00
_cell.angle_gamma   90.00
#
_symmetry.space_group_name_H-M   'P 1'
#
loop_
_entity.id
_entity.type
_entity.pdbx_description
1 polymer ?
#
loop_
_entity_poly.entity_id
_entity_poly.type
_entity_poly.pdbx_seq_one_letter_code
_entity_poly.pdbx_strand_id
1 'polypeptide(L)'
;SAEMFLANGGEATLASYGVEAGLVARLLGSHAGLGHRLRDAMPAHHHEFLEALALSFRFGDFFFCHAGIRPGVPLDAQSADDLMWIRAGFLDCDDDLGVVVVHGHTPTRGRPDLRGNRIDIDTGAVFGGPLTCVAIEGSAVRFL
;
A
#
# COMPACT_ATOMS: atom_id res chain seq x y z
N SER A 1 13.86 6.89 3.77
CA SER A 1 14.54 7.66 4.82
C SER A 1 13.54 8.01 5.91
N ALA A 2 13.98 8.51 7.07
CA ALA A 2 13.06 8.91 8.15
C ALA A 2 12.10 10.02 7.67
N GLU A 3 12.57 10.93 6.82
CA GLU A 3 11.78 12.04 6.29
C GLU A 3 10.62 11.54 5.42
N MET A 4 10.86 10.60 4.51
CA MET A 4 9.78 10.01 3.71
C MET A 4 8.76 9.28 4.58
N PHE A 5 9.21 8.56 5.61
CA PHE A 5 8.31 7.89 6.53
C PHE A 5 7.41 8.90 7.27
N LEU A 6 8.00 9.96 7.83
CA LEU A 6 7.27 11.01 8.56
C LEU A 6 6.27 11.75 7.63
N ALA A 7 6.67 12.05 6.40
CA ALA A 7 5.83 12.71 5.41
C ALA A 7 4.62 11.87 4.96
N ASN A 8 4.62 10.56 5.20
CA ASN A 8 3.55 9.62 4.81
C ASN A 8 2.81 9.04 6.04
N GLY A 9 2.60 9.86 7.09
CA GLY A 9 1.86 9.45 8.28
C GLY A 9 2.70 8.72 9.34
N GLY A 10 4.03 8.73 9.19
CA GLY A 10 4.95 8.13 10.14
C GLY A 10 4.88 8.74 11.54
N GLU A 11 4.57 10.03 11.66
CA GLU A 11 4.38 10.67 12.98
C GLU A 11 3.22 10.05 13.76
N ALA A 12 2.05 9.90 13.13
CA ALA A 12 0.88 9.26 13.75
C ALA A 12 1.15 7.78 14.08
N THR A 13 1.92 7.10 13.21
CA THR A 13 2.37 5.73 13.48
C THR A 13 3.28 5.67 14.71
N LEU A 14 4.28 6.54 14.81
CA LEU A 14 5.19 6.57 15.97
C LEU A 14 4.43 6.86 17.26
N ALA A 15 3.53 7.86 17.24
CA ALA A 15 2.72 8.24 18.39
C ALA A 15 1.80 7.11 18.87
N SER A 16 1.26 6.28 17.96
CA SER A 16 0.41 5.14 18.36
C SER A 16 1.17 4.04 19.10
N TYR A 17 2.51 4.01 18.98
CA TYR A 17 3.42 3.16 19.76
C TYR A 17 4.10 3.92 20.92
N GLY A 18 3.70 5.16 21.21
CA GLY A 18 4.29 5.97 22.28
C GLY A 18 5.68 6.53 21.96
N VAL A 19 6.05 6.63 20.68
CA VAL A 19 7.31 7.23 20.22
C VAL A 19 7.04 8.66 19.70
N GLU A 20 7.57 9.66 20.39
CA GLU A 20 7.35 11.07 20.04
C GLU A 20 8.44 11.60 19.09
N ALA A 21 8.15 11.66 17.78
CA ALA A 21 9.12 12.09 16.76
C ALA A 21 9.68 13.50 17.02
N GLY A 22 8.82 14.45 17.37
CA GLY A 22 9.22 15.84 17.67
C GLY A 22 10.11 15.96 18.91
N LEU A 23 9.90 15.12 19.93
CA LEU A 23 10.77 15.09 21.11
C LEU A 23 12.16 14.57 20.75
N VAL A 24 12.24 13.52 19.94
CA VAL A 24 13.51 12.97 19.45
C VAL A 24 14.28 14.01 18.63
N ALA A 25 13.60 14.67 17.69
CA ALA A 25 14.20 15.73 16.88
C ALA A 25 14.72 16.89 17.74
N ARG A 26 13.95 17.32 18.75
CA ARG A 26 14.35 18.41 19.67
C ARG A 26 15.56 18.06 20.52
N LEU A 27 15.64 16.81 21.02
CA LEU A 27 16.72 16.39 21.92
C LEU A 27 18.02 16.05 21.17
N LEU A 28 17.92 15.44 19.99
CA LEU A 28 19.07 14.92 19.24
C LEU A 28 19.44 15.78 18.03
N GLY A 29 18.67 16.82 17.71
CA GLY A 29 18.84 17.63 16.50
C GLY A 29 18.60 16.85 15.20
N SER A 30 18.04 15.64 15.27
CA SER A 30 17.81 14.76 14.12
C SER A 30 16.74 13.70 14.41
N HIS A 31 16.24 13.06 13.36
CA HIS A 31 15.34 11.90 13.44
C HIS A 31 16.10 10.56 13.55
N ALA A 32 17.39 10.60 13.85
CA ALA A 32 18.21 9.40 13.98
C ALA A 32 17.68 8.49 15.09
N GLY A 33 17.61 7.18 14.82
CA GLY A 33 17.17 6.18 15.79
C GLY A 33 15.66 6.06 15.96
N LEU A 34 14.81 6.83 15.26
CA LEU A 34 13.36 6.64 15.30
C LEU A 34 12.92 5.21 14.93
N GLY A 35 13.54 4.62 13.91
CA GLY A 35 13.25 3.24 13.53
C GLY A 35 13.58 2.21 14.61
N HIS A 36 14.67 2.42 15.36
CA HIS A 36 15.01 1.55 16.50
C HIS A 36 13.99 1.72 17.63
N ARG A 37 13.63 2.97 17.97
CA ARG A 37 12.62 3.26 19.01
C ARG A 37 11.25 2.65 18.66
N LEU A 38 10.83 2.76 17.41
CA LEU A 38 9.60 2.13 16.93
C LEU A 38 9.68 0.60 17.06
N ARG A 39 10.81 0.01 16.66
CA ARG A 39 11.03 -1.44 16.75
C ARG A 39 10.95 -1.93 18.20
N ASP A 40 11.57 -1.20 19.13
CA ASP A 40 11.61 -1.54 20.56
C ASP A 40 10.23 -1.36 21.22
N ALA A 41 9.46 -0.34 20.80
CA ALA A 41 8.13 -0.07 21.34
C ALA A 41 7.04 -0.99 20.77
N MET A 42 7.25 -1.57 19.59
CA MET A 42 6.28 -2.40 18.90
C MET A 42 6.22 -3.81 19.49
N PRO A 43 5.03 -4.32 19.88
CA PRO A 43 4.87 -5.68 20.37
C PRO A 43 5.31 -6.75 19.36
N ALA A 44 5.85 -7.87 19.84
CA ALA A 44 6.33 -8.97 18.98
C ALA A 44 5.30 -9.44 17.94
N HIS A 45 4.04 -9.60 18.35
CA HIS A 45 2.97 -10.05 17.45
C HIS A 45 2.66 -9.06 16.31
N HIS A 46 2.95 -7.76 16.47
CA HIS A 46 2.85 -6.80 15.37
C HIS A 46 4.01 -6.95 14.38
N HIS A 47 5.23 -7.22 14.86
CA HIS A 47 6.37 -7.55 13.99
C HIS A 47 6.07 -8.81 13.18
N GLU A 48 5.64 -9.87 13.86
CA GLU A 48 5.27 -11.14 13.22
C GLU A 48 4.17 -10.95 12.17
N PHE A 49 3.14 -10.14 12.47
CA PHE A 49 2.10 -9.81 11.51
C PHE A 49 2.65 -9.11 10.26
N LEU A 50 3.48 -8.08 10.44
CA LEU A 50 4.07 -7.32 9.33
C LEU A 50 5.02 -8.17 8.48
N GLU A 51 5.81 -9.04 9.11
CA GLU A 51 6.72 -9.97 8.43
C GLU A 51 5.97 -11.08 7.67
N ALA A 52 4.77 -11.44 8.11
CA ALA A 52 3.93 -12.46 7.48
C ALA A 52 3.06 -11.93 6.32
N LEU A 53 3.04 -10.62 6.07
CA LEU A 53 2.22 -10.04 5.00
C LEU A 53 2.69 -10.53 3.62
N ALA A 54 1.76 -11.13 2.87
CA ALA A 54 1.99 -11.46 1.47
C ALA A 54 2.01 -10.18 0.62
N LEU A 55 2.97 -10.07 -0.30
CA LEU A 55 3.03 -8.96 -1.25
C LEU A 55 1.90 -8.99 -2.28
N SER A 56 1.35 -10.17 -2.51
CA SER A 56 0.24 -10.38 -3.41
C SER A 56 -0.61 -11.59 -3.02
N PHE A 57 -1.83 -11.63 -3.54
CA PHE A 57 -2.75 -12.75 -3.40
C PHE A 57 -3.53 -12.94 -4.70
N ARG A 58 -3.80 -14.18 -5.09
CA ARG A 58 -4.60 -14.49 -6.27
C ARG A 58 -5.86 -15.25 -5.88
N PHE A 59 -6.99 -14.83 -6.40
CA PHE A 59 -8.27 -15.50 -6.23
C PHE A 59 -9.05 -15.51 -7.55
N GLY A 60 -9.10 -16.68 -8.20
CA GLY A 60 -9.68 -16.82 -9.52
C GLY A 60 -9.00 -15.90 -10.54
N ASP A 61 -9.80 -15.02 -11.14
CA ASP A 61 -9.39 -14.05 -12.16
C ASP A 61 -8.85 -12.74 -11.55
N PHE A 62 -8.82 -12.60 -10.22
CA PHE A 62 -8.35 -11.40 -9.53
C PHE A 62 -6.96 -11.60 -8.94
N PHE A 63 -6.12 -10.57 -9.08
CA PHE A 63 -4.80 -10.49 -8.47
C PHE A 63 -4.73 -9.24 -7.59
N PHE A 64 -4.45 -9.42 -6.31
CA PHE A 64 -4.37 -8.36 -5.31
C PHE A 64 -2.92 -8.04 -5.03
N CYS A 65 -2.54 -6.77 -5.09
CA CYS A 65 -1.21 -6.28 -4.72
C CYS A 65 -1.30 -4.82 -4.27
N HIS A 66 -0.24 -4.27 -3.68
CA HIS A 66 -0.28 -2.90 -3.18
C HIS A 66 -0.37 -1.85 -4.30
N ALA A 67 0.53 -1.89 -5.28
CA ALA A 67 0.65 -0.86 -6.32
C ALA A 67 0.24 -1.31 -7.72
N GLY A 68 0.62 -2.53 -8.12
CA GLY A 68 0.33 -3.04 -9.46
C GLY A 68 1.28 -4.16 -9.88
N ILE A 69 1.29 -4.46 -11.17
CA ILE A 69 2.20 -5.44 -11.78
C ILE A 69 2.93 -4.81 -12.96
N ARG A 70 4.11 -5.33 -13.31
CA ARG A 70 4.81 -5.01 -14.56
C ARG A 70 4.17 -5.80 -15.71
N PRO A 71 3.56 -5.15 -16.71
CA PRO A 71 2.99 -5.86 -17.86
C PRO A 71 4.06 -6.65 -18.63
N GLY A 72 3.66 -7.81 -19.16
CA GLY A 72 4.57 -8.73 -19.87
C GLY A 72 5.47 -9.59 -18.97
N VAL A 73 5.44 -9.40 -17.64
CA VAL A 73 6.11 -10.28 -16.67
C VAL A 73 5.09 -11.23 -16.04
N PRO A 74 5.36 -12.55 -15.96
CA PRO A 74 4.49 -13.50 -15.26
C PRO A 74 4.19 -13.08 -13.82
N LEU A 75 2.98 -13.35 -13.33
CA LEU A 75 2.53 -12.91 -11.99
C LEU A 75 3.40 -13.44 -10.85
N ASP A 76 3.93 -14.65 -10.99
CA ASP A 76 4.83 -15.30 -10.04
C ASP A 76 6.30 -14.84 -10.16
N ALA A 77 6.62 -14.07 -11.20
CA ALA A 77 7.92 -13.49 -11.45
C ALA A 77 7.96 -11.96 -11.22
N GLN A 78 6.87 -11.37 -10.70
CA GLN A 78 6.81 -9.96 -10.36
C GLN A 78 7.81 -9.64 -9.24
N SER A 79 8.50 -8.51 -9.39
CA SER A 79 9.43 -8.05 -8.36
C SER A 79 8.67 -7.45 -7.18
N ALA A 80 9.23 -7.57 -5.98
CA ALA A 80 8.66 -6.91 -4.79
C ALA A 80 8.59 -5.39 -4.96
N ASP A 81 9.54 -4.79 -5.70
CA ASP A 81 9.54 -3.36 -5.97
C ASP A 81 8.36 -2.94 -6.85
N ASP A 82 8.08 -3.71 -7.91
CA ASP A 82 6.91 -3.44 -8.77
C ASP A 82 5.60 -3.60 -8.00
N LEU A 83 5.44 -4.69 -7.26
CA LEU A 83 4.23 -4.96 -6.46
C LEU A 83 3.96 -3.85 -5.43
N MET A 84 4.99 -3.16 -4.96
CA MET A 84 4.91 -2.13 -3.93
C MET A 84 4.93 -0.69 -4.45
N TRP A 85 5.50 -0.41 -5.63
CA TRP A 85 5.80 0.98 -6.01
C TRP A 85 5.51 1.34 -7.48
N ILE A 86 5.14 0.37 -8.33
CA ILE A 86 4.95 0.65 -9.76
C ILE A 86 3.85 1.68 -9.98
N ARG A 87 4.06 2.54 -10.98
CA ARG A 87 3.07 3.51 -11.48
C ARG A 87 3.10 3.53 -12.99
N ALA A 88 4.18 4.10 -13.54
CA ALA A 88 4.39 4.23 -14.97
C ALA A 88 4.43 2.85 -15.64
N GLY A 89 3.80 2.74 -16.81
CA GLY A 89 3.69 1.50 -17.56
C GLY A 89 2.60 0.55 -17.07
N PHE A 90 2.21 0.59 -15.79
CA PHE A 90 1.06 -0.17 -15.28
C PHE A 90 -0.23 0.65 -15.35
N LEU A 91 -0.23 1.87 -14.80
CA LEU A 91 -1.44 2.72 -14.73
C LEU A 91 -1.95 3.17 -16.10
N ASP A 92 -1.06 3.21 -17.10
CA ASP A 92 -1.39 3.58 -18.48
C ASP A 92 -1.59 2.35 -19.39
N CYS A 93 -1.51 1.13 -18.84
CA CYS A 93 -1.73 -0.10 -19.59
C CYS A 93 -3.22 -0.41 -19.68
N ASP A 94 -3.72 -0.60 -20.89
CA ASP A 94 -5.08 -1.06 -21.19
C ASP A 94 -5.08 -2.46 -21.83
N ASP A 95 -3.93 -3.14 -21.88
CA ASP A 95 -3.81 -4.51 -22.40
C ASP A 95 -4.53 -5.51 -21.48
N ASP A 96 -4.96 -6.63 -22.06
CA ASP A 96 -5.43 -7.78 -21.29
C ASP A 96 -4.26 -8.43 -20.55
N LEU A 97 -4.31 -8.37 -19.22
CA LEU A 97 -3.28 -8.93 -18.34
C LEU A 97 -3.56 -10.40 -17.97
N GLY A 98 -4.65 -10.97 -18.46
CA GLY A 98 -5.13 -12.32 -18.10
C GLY A 98 -5.69 -12.42 -16.68
N VAL A 99 -5.72 -11.31 -15.95
CA VAL A 99 -6.31 -11.12 -14.62
C VAL A 99 -6.79 -9.68 -14.48
N VAL A 100 -7.69 -9.44 -13.52
CA VAL A 100 -8.03 -8.11 -13.04
C VAL A 100 -7.17 -7.79 -11.81
N VAL A 101 -6.31 -6.80 -11.93
CA VAL A 101 -5.41 -6.38 -10.82
C VAL A 101 -6.14 -5.44 -9.88
N VAL A 102 -6.40 -5.85 -8.63
CA VAL A 102 -6.94 -5.00 -7.58
C VAL A 102 -5.78 -4.38 -6.79
N HIS A 103 -5.70 -3.05 -6.78
CA HIS A 103 -4.57 -2.33 -6.21
C HIS A 103 -4.98 -1.03 -5.52
N GLY A 104 -3.99 -0.35 -4.92
CA GLY A 104 -4.10 1.01 -4.42
C GLY A 104 -2.82 1.77 -4.75
N HIS A 105 -2.21 2.38 -3.73
CA HIS A 105 -0.91 3.08 -3.77
C HIS A 105 -0.89 4.43 -4.49
N THR A 106 -1.70 4.59 -5.54
CA THR A 106 -1.79 5.83 -6.31
C THR A 106 -3.18 6.42 -6.17
N PRO A 107 -3.38 7.34 -5.19
CA PRO A 107 -4.71 7.86 -4.89
C PRO A 107 -5.42 8.44 -6.10
N THR A 108 -6.66 8.03 -6.30
CA THR A 108 -7.59 8.64 -7.25
C THR A 108 -8.27 9.87 -6.65
N ARG A 109 -9.10 10.56 -7.45
CA ARG A 109 -9.86 11.74 -7.02
C ARG A 109 -11.15 11.39 -6.28
N GLY A 110 -11.05 10.55 -5.25
CA GLY A 110 -12.15 10.22 -4.34
C GLY A 110 -13.17 9.22 -4.87
N ARG A 111 -12.88 8.52 -5.97
CA ARG A 111 -13.71 7.46 -6.54
C ARG A 111 -12.83 6.34 -7.08
N PRO A 112 -13.20 5.07 -6.94
CA PRO A 112 -12.39 3.98 -7.48
C PRO A 112 -12.22 4.11 -9.00
N ASP A 113 -11.05 3.73 -9.53
CA ASP A 113 -10.79 3.65 -10.99
C ASP A 113 -11.01 2.21 -11.43
N LEU A 114 -12.06 1.98 -12.22
CA LEU A 114 -12.46 0.64 -12.67
C LEU A 114 -12.17 0.52 -14.16
N ARG A 115 -11.25 -0.37 -14.53
CA ARG A 115 -10.90 -0.70 -15.92
C ARG A 115 -11.05 -2.20 -16.17
N GLY A 116 -10.96 -2.61 -17.44
CA GLY A 116 -11.09 -4.02 -17.82
C GLY A 116 -9.99 -4.92 -17.23
N ASN A 117 -8.80 -4.36 -16.98
CA ASN A 117 -7.62 -5.09 -16.51
C ASN A 117 -7.22 -4.77 -15.06
N ARG A 118 -7.86 -3.78 -14.41
CA ARG A 118 -7.52 -3.39 -13.04
C ARG A 118 -8.62 -2.60 -12.32
N ILE A 119 -8.51 -2.57 -11.00
CA ILE A 119 -9.38 -1.86 -10.07
C ILE A 119 -8.52 -1.14 -9.04
N ASP A 120 -8.53 0.18 -9.05
CA ASP A 120 -7.89 1.01 -8.02
C ASP A 120 -8.92 1.38 -6.93
N ILE A 121 -8.65 0.98 -5.68
CA ILE A 121 -9.49 1.31 -4.53
C ILE A 121 -8.87 2.36 -3.60
N ASP A 122 -7.68 2.88 -3.91
CA ASP A 122 -7.08 3.97 -3.16
C ASP A 122 -7.77 5.29 -3.55
N THR A 123 -8.83 5.62 -2.82
CA THR A 123 -9.58 6.85 -3.02
C THR A 123 -9.07 8.02 -2.17
N GLY A 124 -7.83 7.93 -1.66
CA GLY A 124 -7.19 9.01 -0.93
C GLY A 124 -7.78 9.27 0.45
N ALA A 125 -8.10 8.21 1.21
CA ALA A 125 -8.69 8.31 2.55
C ALA A 125 -7.89 9.23 3.49
N VAL A 126 -6.56 9.13 3.45
CA VAL A 126 -5.66 9.98 4.26
C VAL A 126 -5.71 11.46 3.88
N PHE A 127 -6.16 11.79 2.66
CA PHE A 127 -6.33 13.15 2.16
C PHE A 127 -7.76 13.69 2.31
N GLY A 128 -8.61 12.99 3.08
CA GLY A 128 -10.02 13.35 3.29
C GLY A 128 -10.97 12.75 2.25
N GLY A 129 -10.49 11.87 1.38
CA GLY A 129 -11.33 11.01 0.54
C GLY A 129 -12.02 9.89 1.33
N PRO A 130 -12.88 9.10 0.69
CA PRO A 130 -13.46 7.92 1.32
C PRO A 130 -12.42 6.81 1.51
N LEU A 131 -12.67 5.91 2.46
CA LEU A 131 -12.03 4.60 2.52
C LEU A 131 -12.92 3.63 1.73
N THR A 132 -12.49 3.26 0.52
CA THR A 132 -13.31 2.44 -0.40
C THR A 132 -13.04 0.96 -0.20
N CYS A 133 -14.12 0.17 -0.15
CA CYS A 133 -14.04 -1.28 -0.17
C CYS A 133 -14.64 -1.84 -1.47
N VAL A 134 -13.96 -2.80 -2.09
CA VAL A 134 -14.47 -3.56 -3.24
C VAL A 134 -15.02 -4.91 -2.77
N ALA A 135 -16.24 -5.23 -3.17
CA ALA A 135 -16.86 -6.53 -2.95
C ALA A 135 -17.01 -7.25 -4.30
N ILE A 136 -16.50 -8.49 -4.35
CA ILE A 136 -16.43 -9.32 -5.55
C ILE A 136 -17.22 -10.61 -5.30
N GLU A 137 -18.20 -10.88 -6.16
CA GLU A 137 -19.02 -12.10 -6.12
C GLU A 137 -19.16 -12.68 -7.53
N GLY A 138 -18.45 -13.79 -7.80
CA GLY A 138 -18.28 -14.26 -9.17
C GLY A 138 -17.56 -13.21 -10.01
N SER A 139 -18.21 -12.74 -11.07
CA SER A 139 -17.74 -11.62 -11.91
C SER A 139 -18.34 -10.26 -11.53
N ALA A 140 -19.24 -10.20 -10.54
CA ALA A 140 -19.85 -8.96 -10.12
C ALA A 140 -18.90 -8.18 -9.20
N VAL A 141 -18.71 -6.89 -9.52
CA VAL A 141 -17.90 -5.95 -8.74
C VAL A 141 -18.80 -4.82 -8.25
N ARG A 142 -18.75 -4.53 -6.95
CA ARG A 142 -19.43 -3.38 -6.33
C ARG A 142 -18.53 -2.70 -5.30
N PHE A 143 -18.82 -1.43 -5.02
CA PHE A 143 -18.10 -0.65 -4.01
C PHE A 143 -18.99 -0.35 -2.80
N LEU A 144 -18.36 -0.31 -1.63
CA LEU A 144 -18.93 0.02 -0.33
C LEU A 144 -18.31 1.30 0.22
#